data_AF-A0A328THV3-F1
#
_entry.id   AF-A0A328THV3-F1
#
_cell.length_a   1.000
_cell.length_b   1.000
_cell.length_c   1.000
_cell.angle_alpha   90.00
_cell.angle_beta   90.00
_cell.angle_gamma   90.00
#
_symmetry.space_group_name_H-M   'P 1'
#
loop_
_entity.id
_entity.type
_entity.pdbx_description
1 polymer ?
#
loop_
_entity_poly.entity_id
_entity_poly.type
_entity_poly.pdbx_seq_one_letter_code
_entity_poly.pdbx_strand_id
1 'polypeptide(L)' 'MVSWLIEWKSAPETQCLKDAPSQPLQQSLKDLERGYKNFFQKRASFPRFKKRGPNDAFLYP' A
#
# COMPACT_ATOMS: atom_id res chain seq x y z
N MET A 1 -8.67 2.74 2.96
CA MET A 1 -7.55 3.70 3.21
C MET A 1 -7.06 4.47 1.98
N VAL A 2 -7.41 4.08 0.75
CA VAL A 2 -6.86 4.70 -0.48
C VAL A 2 -7.26 6.18 -0.70
N SER A 3 -8.36 6.64 -0.10
CA SER A 3 -8.81 8.04 -0.20
C SER A 3 -7.82 9.06 0.37
N TRP A 4 -7.04 8.68 1.38
CA TRP A 4 -6.02 9.55 2.00
C TRP A 4 -4.81 9.83 1.09
N LEU A 5 -4.67 9.06 0.00
CA LEU A 5 -3.59 9.28 -0.97
C LEU A 5 -3.68 10.66 -1.64
N ILE A 6 -4.89 11.22 -1.75
CA ILE A 6 -5.11 12.55 -2.33
C ILE A 6 -4.58 13.64 -1.40
N GLU A 7 -4.84 13.50 -0.11
CA GLU A 7 -4.35 14.42 0.93
C GLU A 7 -2.82 14.34 1.05
N TRP A 8 -2.26 13.14 1.08
CA TRP A 8 -0.80 12.95 1.15
C TRP A 8 -0.08 13.42 -0.12
N LYS A 9 -0.68 13.27 -1.29
CA LYS A 9 -0.12 13.89 -2.50
C LYS A 9 -0.16 15.42 -2.44
N SER A 10 -1.07 16.02 -1.67
CA SER A 10 -1.22 17.47 -1.59
C SER A 10 -0.34 18.10 -0.49
N ALA A 11 0.11 17.31 0.48
CA ALA A 11 1.00 17.77 1.55
C ALA A 11 2.44 18.00 1.03
N PRO A 12 3.12 19.09 1.45
CA PRO A 12 4.45 19.46 0.97
C PRO A 12 5.55 18.49 1.45
N GLU A 13 5.34 17.83 2.59
CA GLU A 13 6.26 16.83 3.15
C GLU A 13 6.28 15.49 2.39
N THR A 14 5.18 15.15 1.70
CA THR A 14 5.01 13.90 0.95
C THR A 14 4.85 14.12 -0.55
N GLN A 15 5.33 15.27 -1.04
CA GLN A 15 5.23 15.66 -2.45
C GLN A 15 5.93 14.67 -3.39
N CYS A 16 6.96 13.95 -2.91
CA CYS A 16 7.65 12.86 -3.62
C CYS A 16 6.71 11.70 -4.01
N LEU A 17 5.55 11.56 -3.36
CA LEU A 17 4.53 10.58 -3.73
C LEU A 17 3.81 10.94 -5.04
N LYS A 18 3.94 12.18 -5.54
CA LYS A 18 3.43 12.56 -6.87
C LYS A 18 4.27 11.98 -7.99
N ASP A 19 5.59 11.88 -7.80
CA ASP A 19 6.51 11.38 -8.82
C ASP A 19 6.40 9.86 -9.02
N ALA A 20 5.86 9.14 -8.02
CA ALA A 20 5.62 7.71 -8.09
C ALA A 20 4.27 7.38 -8.79
N PRO A 21 4.22 6.30 -9.60
CA PRO A 21 2.98 5.85 -10.23
C PRO A 21 1.88 5.59 -9.18
N SER A 22 0.67 6.08 -9.44
CA SER A 22 -0.46 5.98 -8.49
C SER A 22 -0.87 4.53 -8.20
N GLN A 23 -0.72 3.63 -9.16
CA GLN A 23 -1.14 2.23 -9.06
C GLN A 23 -0.42 1.42 -7.96
N PRO A 24 0.93 1.31 -7.94
CA PRO A 24 1.63 0.58 -6.88
C PRO A 24 1.42 1.19 -5.48
N LEU A 25 1.23 2.51 -5.41
CA LEU A 25 0.85 3.22 -4.19
C LEU A 25 -0.51 2.78 -3.67
N GLN A 26 -1.53 2.75 -4.53
CA GLN A 26 -2.87 2.29 -4.17
C GLN A 26 -2.88 0.81 -3.79
N GLN A 27 -2.15 -0.04 -4.52
CA GLN A 27 -2.08 -1.47 -4.25
C GLN A 27 -1.45 -1.75 -2.88
N SER A 28 -0.34 -1.08 -2.55
CA SER A 28 0.31 -1.20 -1.24
C SER A 28 -0.65 -0.86 -0.08
N LEU A 29 -1.45 0.20 -0.23
CA LEU A 29 -2.45 0.58 0.77
C LEU A 29 -3.59 -0.44 0.89
N LYS A 30 -4.06 -1.02 -0.23
CA LYS A 30 -5.08 -2.07 -0.21
C LYS A 30 -4.60 -3.34 0.47
N ASP A 31 -3.36 -3.75 0.20
CA ASP A 31 -2.77 -4.93 0.81
C ASP A 31 -2.57 -4.74 2.32
N LEU A 32 -2.18 -3.52 2.73
CA LEU A 32 -2.12 -3.14 4.15
C LEU A 32 -3.49 -3.22 4.81
N GLU A 33 -4.51 -2.60 4.21
CA GLU A 33 -5.89 -2.60 4.71
C GLU A 33 -6.44 -4.03 4.84
N ARG A 34 -6.17 -4.89 3.84
CA ARG A 34 -6.54 -6.31 3.87
C ARG A 34 -5.80 -7.07 4.95
N GLY A 35 -4.51 -6.85 5.11
CA GLY A 35 -3.68 -7.49 6.14
C GLY A 35 -4.19 -7.17 7.55
N TYR A 36 -4.42 -5.89 7.84
CA TYR A 36 -4.96 -5.47 9.14
C TYR A 36 -6.38 -5.99 9.36
N LYS A 37 -7.26 -5.94 8.35
CA LYS A 37 -8.61 -6.50 8.47
C LYS A 37 -8.59 -7.98 8.82
N ASN A 38 -7.72 -8.78 8.18
CA ASN A 38 -7.57 -10.20 8.47
C ASN A 38 -6.96 -10.46 9.86
N PHE A 39 -6.02 -9.61 10.30
CA PHE A 39 -5.44 -9.67 11.63
C PHE A 39 -6.49 -9.42 12.72
N PHE A 40 -7.29 -8.37 12.59
CA PHE A 40 -8.38 -8.08 13.53
C PHE A 40 -9.47 -9.14 13.52
N GLN A 41 -9.71 -9.78 12.38
CA GLN A 41 -10.62 -10.93 12.27
C GLN A 41 -10.01 -12.24 12.80
N LYS A 42 -8.79 -12.22 13.36
CA LYS A 42 -8.04 -13.40 13.83
C LYS A 42 -7.86 -14.49 12.76
N ARG A 43 -7.93 -14.12 11.48
CA ARG A 43 -7.75 -15.02 10.33
C ARG A 43 -6.31 -15.04 9.82
N ALA A 44 -5.51 -14.08 10.22
CA ALA A 44 -4.10 -13.99 9.88
C ALA A 44 -3.29 -13.47 11.07
N SER A 45 -2.00 -13.81 11.09
CA SER A 45 -1.03 -13.23 12.02
C SER A 45 -0.75 -11.75 11.68
N PHE A 46 -0.02 -11.07 12.57
CA PHE A 46 0.34 -9.67 12.39
C PHE A 46 0.95 -9.41 10.99
N PRO A 47 0.48 -8.38 10.25
CA PRO A 47 0.99 -8.07 8.93
C PRO A 47 2.50 -7.80 9.00
N ARG A 48 3.28 -8.45 8.14
CA ARG A 48 4.72 -8.23 8.02
C ARG A 48 5.03 -7.83 6.60
N PHE A 49 5.96 -6.88 6.43
CA PHE A 49 6.48 -6.55 5.11
C PHE A 49 7.10 -7.79 4.49
N LYS A 50 6.65 -8.14 3.28
CA LYS A 50 7.17 -9.28 2.52
C LYS A 50 8.61 -8.96 2.09
N LYS A 51 9.50 -9.96 2.16
CA LYS A 51 10.83 -9.82 1.55
C LYS A 51 10.66 -9.68 0.03
N ARG A 52 11.36 -8.71 -0.56
CA ARG A 52 11.46 -8.59 -2.02
C ARG A 52 12.04 -9.88 -2.58
N GLY A 53 11.34 -10.49 -3.52
CA GLY A 53 11.75 -11.74 -4.16
C GLY A 53 11.69 -11.65 -5.69
N PRO A 54 12.22 -12.65 -6.40
CA PRO A 54 12.24 -12.68 -7.86
C PRO A 54 10.85 -12.72 -8.52
N ASN A 55 9.79 -13.02 -7.76
CA ASN A 55 8.40 -13.04 -8.22
C ASN A 55 7.59 -11.81 -7.74
N ASP A 56 8.26 -10.74 -7.29
CA ASP A 56 7.59 -9.48 -6.98
C ASP A 56 7.25 -8.76 -8.29
N ALA A 57 6.03 -9.00 -8.80
CA ALA A 57 5.52 -8.34 -9.98
C ALA A 57 4.72 -7.10 -9.58
N PHE A 58 5.08 -5.95 -10.15
CA PHE A 58 4.21 -4.78 -10.12
C PHE A 58 3.11 -4.99 -11.16
N LEU A 59 1.85 -4.99 -10.71
CA LEU A 59 0.71 -5.01 -11.61
C LEU A 59 0.62 -3.64 -12.30
N TYR A 60 1.07 -3.57 -13.55
CA TYR A 60 0.70 -2.52 -14.49
C TYR A 60 -0.48 -3.02 -15.35
N PRO A 61 -1.45 -2.16 -15.73
CA PRO A 61 -2.55 -2.53 -16.61
C PRO A 61 -2.08 -2.78 -18.04
#